data_AF-A0A520A8T8-F1
#
_entry.id   AF-A0A520A8T8-F1
#
_cell.length_a   1.000
_cell.length_b   1.000
_cell.length_c   1.000
_cell.angle_alpha   90.00
_cell.angle_beta   90.00
_cell.angle_gamma   90.00
#
_symmetry.space_group_name_H-M   'P 1'
#
loop_
_entity.id
_entity.type
_entity.pdbx_description
1 polymer ?
#
loop_
_entity_poly.entity_id
_entity_poly.type
_entity_poly.pdbx_seq_one_letter_code
_entity_poly.pdbx_strand_id
1 'polypeptide(L)'
;MKRITYLALLLFVCQYGYAQTIEQIISKEYVERLIKTLSSDDMQGRATFTPGIDKAAKFIESEFKSIGLKPLTGEAGFRQSFSKIQLKPSETNVSINNKVIDPANVMTYG
;
A
#
# COMPACT_ATOMS: atom_id res chain seq x y z
N MET A 1 36.97 0.12 -49.34
CA MET A 1 35.92 -0.91 -49.12
C MET A 1 35.83 -1.36 -47.66
N LYS A 2 36.95 -1.71 -46.98
CA LYS A 2 36.94 -2.18 -45.57
C LYS A 2 36.32 -1.20 -44.55
N ARG A 3 36.51 0.12 -44.73
CA ARG A 3 35.90 1.15 -43.85
C ARG A 3 34.38 1.23 -43.97
N ILE A 4 33.84 0.98 -45.17
CA ILE A 4 32.40 0.99 -45.44
C ILE A 4 31.75 -0.26 -44.85
N THR A 5 32.43 -1.41 -44.93
CA THR A 5 31.93 -2.67 -44.32
C THR A 5 31.87 -2.59 -42.79
N TYR A 6 32.83 -1.94 -42.12
CA TYR A 6 32.76 -1.73 -40.67
C TYR A 6 31.63 -0.77 -40.26
N LEU A 7 31.35 0.25 -41.07
CA LEU A 7 30.24 1.17 -40.82
C LEU A 7 28.88 0.47 -40.96
N ALA A 8 28.73 -0.39 -41.97
CA ALA A 8 27.52 -1.19 -42.19
C ALA A 8 27.28 -2.19 -41.04
N LEU A 9 28.35 -2.82 -40.52
CA LEU A 9 28.27 -3.71 -39.37
C LEU A 9 27.83 -2.97 -38.10
N LEU A 10 28.35 -1.76 -37.86
CA LEU A 10 27.96 -0.92 -36.72
C LEU A 10 26.48 -0.51 -36.79
N LEU A 11 25.98 -0.18 -37.98
CA LEU A 11 24.57 0.17 -38.22
C LEU A 11 23.61 -1.01 -37.98
N PHE A 12 24.06 -2.23 -38.28
CA PHE A 12 23.26 -3.45 -38.07
C PHE A 12 23.13 -3.81 -36.57
N VAL A 13 24.16 -3.53 -35.77
CA VAL A 13 24.14 -3.77 -34.31
C VAL A 13 23.21 -2.79 -33.58
N CYS A 14 23.04 -1.57 -34.10
CA CYS A 14 22.20 -0.54 -33.48
C CYS A 14 20.68 -0.86 -33.56
N GLN A 15 20.26 -1.84 -34.37
CA GLN A 15 18.86 -2.20 -34.54
C GLN A 15 18.29 -3.12 -33.45
N TYR A 16 19.11 -3.56 -32.49
CA TYR A 16 18.68 -4.44 -31.39
C TYR A 16 18.39 -3.71 -30.06
N GLY A 17 18.37 -2.37 -30.07
CA GLY A 17 18.01 -1.57 -28.90
C GLY A 17 16.51 -1.48 -28.70
N TYR A 18 15.90 -2.43 -28.00
CA TYR A 18 14.52 -2.30 -27.53
C TYR A 18 14.47 -1.35 -26.31
N ALA A 19 13.71 -0.26 -26.42
CA ALA A 19 13.31 0.53 -25.27
C ALA A 19 12.13 -0.19 -24.60
N GLN A 20 12.34 -0.78 -23.42
CA GLN A 20 11.28 -1.49 -22.71
C GLN A 20 10.39 -0.46 -21.98
N THR A 21 9.11 -0.42 -22.32
CA THR A 21 8.12 0.30 -21.54
C THR A 21 7.78 -0.53 -20.29
N ILE A 22 7.88 0.09 -19.11
CA ILE A 22 7.66 -0.57 -17.79
C ILE A 22 6.20 -1.04 -17.61
N GLU A 23 5.28 -0.58 -18.46
CA GLU A 23 3.85 -0.96 -18.43
C GLU A 23 3.59 -2.46 -18.47
N GLN A 24 4.54 -3.27 -18.96
CA GLN A 24 4.42 -4.73 -18.91
C GLN A 24 4.56 -5.33 -17.50
N ILE A 25 5.15 -4.59 -16.54
CA ILE A 25 5.44 -5.09 -15.19
C ILE A 25 4.33 -4.72 -14.19
N ILE A 26 3.67 -3.57 -14.37
CA ILE A 26 2.61 -3.08 -13.47
C ILE A 26 1.44 -2.56 -14.31
N SER A 27 0.29 -3.23 -14.23
CA SER A 27 -0.93 -2.78 -14.91
C SER A 27 -1.70 -1.76 -14.05
N LYS A 28 -2.34 -0.80 -14.71
CA LYS A 28 -3.20 0.20 -14.06
C LYS A 28 -4.34 -0.49 -13.31
N GLU A 29 -4.93 -1.50 -13.91
CA GLU A 29 -6.07 -2.26 -13.39
C GLU A 29 -5.71 -2.96 -12.07
N TYR A 30 -4.50 -3.51 -11.98
CA TYR A 30 -4.00 -4.14 -10.77
C TYR A 30 -3.88 -3.12 -9.63
N VAL A 31 -3.24 -1.98 -9.88
CA VAL A 31 -3.08 -0.90 -8.89
C VAL A 31 -4.44 -0.33 -8.46
N GLU A 32 -5.34 -0.12 -9.43
CA GLU A 32 -6.68 0.39 -9.16
C GLU A 32 -7.48 -0.55 -8.26
N ARG A 33 -7.44 -1.87 -8.50
CA ARG A 33 -8.06 -2.88 -7.63
C ARG A 33 -7.51 -2.82 -6.20
N LEU A 34 -6.19 -2.75 -6.05
CA LEU A 34 -5.55 -2.68 -4.74
C LEU A 34 -6.01 -1.45 -3.96
N ILE A 35 -5.95 -0.27 -4.58
CA ILE A 35 -6.33 1.00 -3.95
C ILE A 35 -7.80 0.96 -3.57
N LYS A 36 -8.69 0.60 -4.50
CA LYS A 36 -10.14 0.51 -4.25
C LYS A 36 -10.49 -0.44 -3.12
N THR A 37 -9.86 -1.61 -3.08
CA THR A 37 -10.09 -2.59 -2.02
C THR A 37 -9.64 -2.04 -0.68
N LEU A 38 -8.43 -1.50 -0.62
CA LEU A 38 -7.86 -0.97 0.62
C LEU A 38 -8.63 0.26 1.13
N SER A 39 -9.17 1.10 0.24
CA SER A 39 -9.94 2.29 0.59
C SER A 39 -11.45 2.06 0.66
N SER A 40 -11.93 0.82 0.55
CA SER A 40 -13.35 0.49 0.62
C SER A 40 -13.89 0.56 2.05
N ASP A 41 -15.20 0.75 2.18
CA ASP A 41 -15.91 0.72 3.47
C ASP A 41 -15.77 -0.64 4.19
N ASP A 42 -15.55 -1.72 3.45
CA ASP A 42 -15.32 -3.07 3.99
C ASP A 42 -14.07 -3.14 4.89
N MET A 43 -13.08 -2.29 4.60
CA MET A 43 -11.88 -2.14 5.41
C MET A 43 -12.14 -1.39 6.71
N GLN A 44 -13.27 -0.68 6.86
CA GLN A 44 -13.69 0.01 8.10
C GLN A 44 -12.67 1.04 8.62
N GLY A 45 -11.82 1.57 7.72
CA GLY A 45 -10.67 2.39 8.09
C GLY A 45 -9.44 1.56 8.51
N ARG A 46 -8.28 2.23 8.63
CA ARG A 46 -6.98 1.55 8.88
C ARG A 46 -6.19 2.20 10.01
N ALA A 47 -6.90 2.78 10.98
CA ALA A 47 -6.26 3.34 12.16
C ALA A 47 -5.66 2.22 13.02
N THR A 48 -4.55 2.49 13.71
CA THR A 48 -3.95 1.53 14.65
C THR A 48 -4.96 1.16 15.74
N PHE A 49 -4.91 -0.09 16.21
CA PHE A 49 -5.84 -0.63 17.23
C PHE A 49 -7.32 -0.69 16.81
N THR A 50 -7.59 -0.88 15.52
CA THR A 50 -8.95 -1.10 15.00
C THR A 50 -9.05 -2.47 14.29
N PRO A 51 -10.23 -3.09 14.19
CA PRO A 51 -10.39 -4.31 13.40
C PRO A 51 -10.05 -4.13 11.91
N GLY A 52 -10.20 -2.92 11.40
CA GLY A 52 -9.95 -2.57 10.01
C GLY A 52 -8.49 -2.67 9.59
N ILE A 53 -7.54 -2.32 10.48
CA ILE A 53 -6.11 -2.49 10.17
C ILE A 53 -5.74 -3.97 10.00
N ASP A 54 -6.39 -4.86 10.74
CA ASP A 54 -6.14 -6.31 10.61
C ASP A 54 -6.68 -6.88 9.30
N LYS A 55 -7.88 -6.44 8.88
CA LYS A 55 -8.46 -6.78 7.57
C LYS A 55 -7.55 -6.33 6.43
N ALA A 56 -7.14 -5.06 6.44
CA ALA A 56 -6.29 -4.49 5.41
C ALA A 56 -4.94 -5.22 5.31
N ALA A 57 -4.32 -5.52 6.45
CA ALA A 57 -3.05 -6.20 6.44
C ALA A 57 -3.15 -7.70 6.07
N LYS A 58 -4.30 -8.38 6.31
CA LYS A 58 -4.57 -9.72 5.75
C LYS A 58 -4.72 -9.68 4.22
N PHE A 59 -5.37 -8.64 3.69
CA PHE A 59 -5.46 -8.44 2.25
C PHE A 59 -4.07 -8.27 1.63
N ILE A 60 -3.24 -7.38 2.16
CA ILE A 60 -1.85 -7.17 1.68
C ILE A 60 -1.04 -8.47 1.76
N GLU A 61 -1.18 -9.24 2.85
CA GLU A 61 -0.52 -10.54 2.99
C GLU A 61 -0.93 -11.52 1.88
N SER A 62 -2.22 -11.55 1.51
CA SER A 62 -2.71 -12.39 0.42
C SER A 62 -2.16 -11.95 -0.95
N GLU A 63 -2.04 -10.65 -1.18
CA GLU A 63 -1.45 -10.10 -2.41
C GLU A 63 0.03 -10.47 -2.52
N PHE A 64 0.80 -10.36 -1.42
CA PHE A 64 2.19 -10.81 -1.36
C PHE A 64 2.35 -12.29 -1.66
N LYS A 65 1.48 -13.15 -1.11
CA LYS A 65 1.48 -14.58 -1.44
C LYS A 65 1.17 -14.82 -2.91
N SER A 66 0.20 -14.08 -3.47
CA SER A 66 -0.24 -14.26 -4.85
C SER A 66 0.86 -13.94 -5.88
N ILE A 67 1.70 -12.94 -5.59
CA ILE A 67 2.83 -12.56 -6.44
C ILE A 67 4.10 -13.38 -6.17
N GLY A 68 4.05 -14.35 -5.25
CA GLY A 68 5.18 -15.22 -4.92
C GLY A 68 6.25 -14.58 -4.02
N LEU A 69 5.93 -13.48 -3.33
CA LEU A 69 6.84 -12.87 -2.37
C LEU A 69 7.09 -13.85 -1.21
N LYS A 70 8.34 -13.98 -0.78
CA LYS A 70 8.69 -14.79 0.38
C LYS A 70 8.70 -13.94 1.65
N PRO A 71 8.26 -14.48 2.81
CA PRO A 71 8.50 -13.88 4.11
C PRO A 71 9.98 -13.56 4.35
N LEU A 72 10.25 -12.69 5.31
CA LEU A 72 11.60 -12.45 5.78
C LEU A 72 12.23 -13.77 6.27
N THR A 73 13.53 -13.93 6.06
CA THR A 73 14.24 -15.15 6.51
C THR A 73 14.13 -15.28 8.04
N GLY A 74 13.70 -16.46 8.50
CA GLY A 74 13.48 -16.73 9.92
C GLY A 74 12.07 -16.41 10.42
N GLU A 75 11.24 -15.74 9.61
CA GLU A 75 9.85 -15.44 9.95
C GLU A 75 8.87 -16.48 9.39
N ALA A 76 7.82 -16.77 10.15
CA ALA A 76 6.76 -17.67 9.72
C ALA A 76 5.78 -17.04 8.71
N GLY A 77 5.80 -15.70 8.57
CA GLY A 77 4.87 -14.97 7.73
C GLY A 77 5.32 -13.53 7.45
N PHE A 78 4.41 -12.72 6.91
CA PHE A 78 4.73 -11.35 6.48
C PHE A 78 4.55 -10.29 7.57
N ARG A 79 4.02 -10.66 8.75
CA ARG A 79 3.69 -9.74 9.83
C ARG A 79 4.90 -9.51 10.72
N GLN A 80 5.25 -8.25 10.94
CA GLN A 80 6.26 -7.82 11.92
C GLN A 80 5.56 -7.01 13.00
N SER A 81 5.31 -7.64 14.15
CA SER A 81 4.61 -7.01 15.27
C SER A 81 5.56 -6.18 16.12
N PHE A 82 5.11 -5.01 16.54
CA PHE A 82 5.82 -4.15 17.50
C PHE A 82 4.82 -3.54 18.48
N SER A 83 5.30 -3.17 19.66
CA SER A 83 4.47 -2.54 20.69
C SER A 83 4.44 -1.02 20.52
N LYS A 84 3.27 -0.42 20.70
CA LYS A 84 3.08 1.04 20.72
C LYS A 84 2.20 1.43 21.90
N ILE A 85 2.54 2.52 22.57
CA ILE A 85 1.69 3.15 23.58
C ILE A 85 0.73 4.11 22.89
N GLN A 86 -0.56 4.03 23.22
CA GLN A 86 -1.57 5.00 22.79
C GLN A 86 -2.17 5.66 24.03
N LEU A 87 -2.12 6.99 24.06
CA LEU A 87 -2.86 7.78 25.04
C LEU A 87 -4.30 7.94 24.53
N LYS A 88 -5.26 7.77 25.41
CA LYS A 88 -6.68 8.04 25.13
C LYS A 88 -7.23 8.92 26.26
N PRO A 89 -7.98 9.99 25.96
CA PRO A 89 -8.70 10.76 26.98
C PRO A 89 -9.62 9.83 27.78
N SER A 90 -9.62 9.96 29.11
CA SER A 90 -10.48 9.17 29.98
C SER A 90 -11.93 9.66 29.98
N GLU A 91 -12.14 10.97 29.83
CA GLU A 91 -13.45 11.61 29.79
C GLU A 91 -13.46 12.78 28.80
N THR A 92 -14.59 12.98 28.14
CA THR A 92 -14.84 14.09 27.21
C THR A 92 -16.15 14.76 27.59
N ASN A 93 -16.06 15.99 28.11
CA ASN A 93 -17.23 16.81 28.44
C ASN A 93 -17.20 18.10 27.60
N VAL A 94 -18.23 18.32 26.79
CA VAL A 94 -18.37 19.51 25.95
C VAL A 94 -19.69 20.21 26.23
N SER A 95 -19.64 21.52 26.48
CA SER A 95 -20.82 22.36 26.67
C SER A 95 -20.77 23.59 25.76
N ILE A 96 -21.86 23.87 25.06
CA ILE A 96 -22.03 25.09 24.26
C ILE A 96 -23.21 25.87 24.86
N ASN A 97 -23.00 27.15 25.20
CA ASN A 97 -24.02 28.00 25.83
C ASN A 97 -24.70 27.33 27.05
N ASN A 98 -23.89 26.74 27.93
CA ASN A 98 -24.33 26.00 29.13
C ASN A 98 -25.18 24.75 28.87
N LYS A 99 -25.33 24.30 27.62
CA LYS A 99 -25.98 23.03 27.28
C LYS A 99 -24.90 21.97 27.02
N VAL A 100 -24.94 20.89 27.79
CA VAL A 100 -24.09 19.71 27.58
C VAL A 100 -24.47 19.05 26.27
N ILE A 101 -23.46 18.75 25.44
CA ILE A 101 -23.62 18.06 24.16
C ILE A 101 -23.50 16.56 24.39
N ASP A 102 -24.39 15.79 23.77
CA ASP A 102 -24.34 14.33 23.78
C ASP A 102 -22.99 13.84 23.25
N PRO A 103 -22.26 12.97 23.97
CA PRO A 103 -21.00 12.40 23.51
C PRO A 103 -21.04 11.80 22.09
N ALA A 104 -22.18 11.28 21.62
CA ALA A 104 -22.34 10.77 20.25
C ALA A 104 -22.15 11.85 19.18
N ASN A 105 -22.34 13.13 19.53
CA ASN A 105 -22.17 14.28 18.65
C ASN A 105 -20.84 15.02 18.88
N VAL A 106 -19.93 14.45 19.68
CA VAL A 106 -18.64 15.03 20.01
C VAL A 106 -17.52 14.14 19.48
N MET A 107 -16.65 14.71 18.64
CA MET A 107 -15.43 14.05 18.19
C MET A 107 -14.23 14.64 18.92
N THR A 108 -13.48 13.79 19.64
CA THR A 108 -12.16 14.14 20.20
C THR A 108 -11.06 13.43 19.44
N TYR A 109 -9.99 14.15 19.14
CA TYR A 109 -8.81 13.61 18.46
C TYR A 109 -7.59 13.76 19.37
N GLY A 110 -6.89 12.66 19.63
CA GLY A 110 -5.73 12.56 20.54
C GLY A 110 -5.06 11.20 20.44
#